data_AF-A0A7V4EHA1-F1
#
_entry.id   AF-A0A7V4EHA1-F1
#
_cell.length_a   1.000
_cell.length_b   1.000
_cell.length_c   1.000
_cell.angle_alpha   90.00
_cell.angle_beta   90.00
_cell.angle_gamma   90.00
#
_symmetry.space_group_name_H-M   'P 1'
#
loop_
_entity.id
_entity.type
_entity.pdbx_description
1 polymer ?
#
loop_
_entity_poly.entity_id
_entity_poly.type
_entity_poly.pdbx_seq_one_letter_code
_entity_poly.pdbx_strand_id
1 'polypeptide(L)'
;AKGTLIPTSKGLIPIEEIAPPHPEDTFVPVEGLYTAEGYRITAHYYAGKKRGVRIRLDNGAELVGAWESHRLLTPEGWRLMRELKPGDVVLGKLVPSHGEGGLPIPEAKGLSLRTNARNLPLPERMSEDLALFLGMLAADGSTVEATGFVGIATKDPDVERVFQEVVGRLFGVEPKCTVDKRTGVRNLYLTSRRLVRFVEALIGKGAAQKRVPSQILQGSPGEKLAFLRGLTLDGYVHANMGLVVYEGRSQRLAYEAAELARSFGLPKVYQGRKKVFAPKETYYVHSVAVSGPLQELLEPLEAHKRAKVEARYKVFVPQEVLAATRVGTHHPGYVSLKSVRQREAQAVYNTTAERLGWPTEILAHRVVEVEEVGEVEMYDIEVEEVHRYVVNGLISHNTINLPNHATVEDVEAAYTEAYRTGCKGITVYRDGSREFQVLTVKKEAKEEKAGKTPEEAKPQEARAHEPGRPVYERPGRLMGFTDMVKLFAPDGSKRSFLVTVNALKGRPIEVILTSGKAGDEANADSEALGRVVSIALQYGVPPEAIVRTLRGINGGLYGT
;
A
#
# COMPACT_ATOMS: atom_id res chain seq x y z
N ALA A 1 -0.66 -0.66 -5.18
CA ALA A 1 -1.86 -0.08 -5.81
C ALA A 1 -1.46 1.07 -6.74
N LYS A 2 -2.29 1.43 -7.72
CA LYS A 2 -2.06 2.61 -8.58
C LYS A 2 -1.78 3.88 -7.77
N GLY A 3 -0.87 4.71 -8.27
CA GLY A 3 -0.43 5.95 -7.62
C GLY A 3 0.55 5.74 -6.47
N THR A 4 0.92 4.50 -6.14
CA THR A 4 1.95 4.23 -5.14
C THR A 4 3.32 4.58 -5.72
N LEU A 5 4.07 5.43 -5.03
CA LEU A 5 5.42 5.81 -5.44
C LEU A 5 6.46 4.79 -4.99
N ILE A 6 7.24 4.29 -5.95
CA ILE A 6 8.33 3.35 -5.71
C ILE A 6 9.66 4.12 -5.71
N PRO A 7 10.45 4.03 -4.63
CA PRO A 7 11.83 4.50 -4.59
C PRO A 7 12.74 3.69 -5.53
N THR A 8 13.28 4.35 -6.54
CA THR A 8 14.18 3.76 -7.54
C THR A 8 15.51 4.52 -7.65
N SER A 9 16.41 4.02 -8.49
CA SER A 9 17.64 4.71 -8.91
C SER A 9 17.38 5.96 -9.75
N LYS A 10 16.14 6.21 -10.21
CA LYS A 10 15.73 7.40 -10.96
C LYS A 10 14.79 8.30 -10.14
N GLY A 11 14.83 8.17 -8.80
CA GLY A 11 13.92 8.85 -7.90
C GLY A 11 12.60 8.10 -7.69
N LEU A 12 11.53 8.84 -7.40
CA LEU A 12 10.22 8.27 -7.08
C LEU A 12 9.39 8.11 -8.36
N ILE A 13 9.01 6.89 -8.69
CA ILE A 13 8.21 6.57 -9.89
C ILE A 13 6.87 5.98 -9.43
N PRO A 14 5.72 6.49 -9.89
CA PRO A 14 4.43 5.82 -9.70
C PRO A 14 4.52 4.39 -10.25
N ILE A 15 4.05 3.40 -9.49
CA ILE A 15 4.24 2.00 -9.84
C ILE A 15 3.74 1.69 -11.26
N GLU A 16 2.62 2.28 -11.68
CA GLU A 16 2.05 2.12 -13.01
C GLU A 16 2.87 2.74 -14.15
N GLU A 17 3.81 3.63 -13.86
CA GLU A 17 4.68 4.30 -14.84
C GLU A 17 6.04 3.58 -15.01
N ILE A 18 6.30 2.52 -14.24
CA ILE A 18 7.56 1.75 -14.35
C ILE A 18 7.68 1.05 -15.72
N ALA A 19 6.55 0.66 -16.31
CA ALA A 19 6.49 0.12 -17.67
C ALA A 19 5.33 0.77 -18.46
N PRO A 20 5.38 0.76 -19.82
CA PRO A 20 4.26 1.20 -20.63
C PRO A 20 2.99 0.38 -20.33
N PRO A 21 1.78 0.94 -20.49
CA PRO A 21 0.54 0.21 -20.26
C PRO A 21 0.50 -1.11 -21.05
N HIS A 22 0.18 -2.20 -20.35
CA HIS A 22 0.09 -3.54 -20.90
C HIS A 22 -1.15 -4.28 -20.36
N PRO A 23 -1.57 -5.42 -20.94
CA PRO A 23 -2.78 -6.12 -20.52
C PRO A 23 -2.75 -6.59 -19.05
N GLU A 24 -3.93 -6.80 -18.47
CA GLU A 24 -4.06 -7.35 -17.11
C GLU A 24 -3.46 -8.76 -17.02
N ASP A 25 -2.97 -9.09 -15.83
CA ASP A 25 -2.32 -10.35 -15.47
C ASP A 25 -1.14 -10.72 -16.40
N THR A 26 -0.39 -9.72 -16.85
CA THR A 26 0.82 -9.90 -17.65
C THR A 26 2.05 -9.24 -17.03
N PHE A 27 3.22 -9.76 -17.41
CA PHE A 27 4.52 -9.17 -17.10
C PHE A 27 5.11 -8.49 -18.33
N VAL A 28 5.80 -7.38 -18.09
CA VAL A 28 6.65 -6.73 -19.09
C VAL A 28 8.06 -6.57 -18.51
N PRO A 29 9.12 -6.93 -19.26
CA PRO A 29 10.49 -6.76 -18.80
C PRO A 29 10.81 -5.28 -18.57
N VAL A 30 11.62 -5.02 -17.54
CA VAL A 30 12.11 -3.68 -17.20
C VAL A 30 13.63 -3.66 -17.37
N GLU A 31 14.13 -2.70 -18.13
CA GLU A 31 15.56 -2.55 -18.42
C GLU A 31 16.14 -1.29 -17.77
N GLY A 32 17.33 -1.45 -17.16
CA GLY A 32 18.11 -0.31 -16.65
C GLY A 32 17.45 0.47 -15.50
N LEU A 33 16.57 -0.17 -14.72
CA LEU A 33 15.97 0.39 -13.52
C LEU A 33 16.31 -0.46 -12.30
N TYR A 34 16.62 0.21 -11.20
CA TYR A 34 17.00 -0.43 -9.94
C TYR A 34 16.15 0.17 -8.82
N THR A 35 15.90 -0.62 -7.78
CA THR A 35 15.39 -0.11 -6.51
C THR A 35 16.35 0.91 -5.93
N ALA A 36 15.88 1.76 -5.02
CA ALA A 36 16.75 2.68 -4.28
C ALA A 36 17.83 1.97 -3.43
N GLU A 37 17.66 0.68 -3.14
CA GLU A 37 18.67 -0.15 -2.46
C GLU A 37 19.72 -0.74 -3.43
N GLY A 38 19.58 -0.52 -4.75
CA GLY A 38 20.54 -0.97 -5.76
C GLY A 38 20.21 -2.32 -6.42
N TYR A 39 19.13 -3.00 -6.00
CA TYR A 39 18.69 -4.25 -6.64
C TYR A 39 17.99 -3.98 -7.97
N ARG A 40 18.25 -4.81 -8.98
CA ARG A 40 17.66 -4.66 -10.31
C ARG A 40 16.17 -4.96 -10.28
N ILE A 41 15.39 -4.11 -10.94
CA ILE A 41 13.97 -4.36 -11.24
C ILE A 41 13.91 -5.04 -12.61
N THR A 42 13.46 -6.29 -12.66
CA THR A 42 13.52 -7.14 -13.86
C THR A 42 12.21 -7.17 -14.64
N ALA A 43 11.08 -7.03 -13.95
CA ALA A 43 9.77 -7.02 -14.58
C ALA A 43 8.78 -6.13 -13.82
N HIS A 44 7.77 -5.66 -14.55
CA HIS A 44 6.61 -4.97 -14.03
C HIS A 44 5.38 -5.83 -14.29
N TYR A 45 4.56 -6.02 -13.27
CA TYR A 45 3.33 -6.79 -13.31
C TYR A 45 2.12 -5.88 -13.16
N TYR A 46 1.16 -6.00 -14.07
CA TYR A 46 -0.12 -5.33 -13.94
C TYR A 46 -1.19 -6.37 -13.63
N ALA A 47 -1.68 -6.37 -12.40
CA ALA A 47 -2.67 -7.33 -11.95
C ALA A 47 -4.09 -6.95 -12.39
N GLY A 48 -4.35 -5.73 -12.84
CA GLY A 48 -5.72 -5.24 -13.01
C GLY A 48 -6.37 -4.88 -11.68
N LYS A 49 -7.70 -4.86 -11.66
CA LYS A 49 -8.48 -4.56 -10.45
C LYS A 49 -8.52 -5.78 -9.54
N LYS A 50 -8.03 -5.63 -8.30
CA LYS A 50 -8.11 -6.67 -7.27
C LYS A 50 -8.63 -6.07 -5.97
N ARG A 51 -9.27 -6.90 -5.15
CA ARG A 51 -9.68 -6.53 -3.80
C ARG A 51 -8.48 -6.06 -2.99
N GLY A 52 -8.60 -4.92 -2.32
CA GLY A 52 -7.53 -4.24 -1.61
C GLY A 52 -7.74 -4.18 -0.10
N VAL A 53 -6.63 -4.21 0.63
CA VAL A 53 -6.55 -3.90 2.07
C VAL A 53 -5.68 -2.67 2.24
N ARG A 54 -6.15 -1.69 3.01
CA ARG A 54 -5.36 -0.55 3.47
C ARG A 54 -4.95 -0.76 4.91
N ILE A 55 -3.70 -0.50 5.20
CA ILE A 55 -3.25 -0.30 6.58
C ILE A 55 -2.83 1.16 6.76
N ARG A 56 -3.01 1.66 7.98
CA ARG A 56 -2.46 2.93 8.44
C ARG A 56 -1.51 2.67 9.60
N LEU A 57 -0.40 3.39 9.62
CA LEU A 57 0.62 3.29 10.66
C LEU A 57 0.54 4.44 11.67
N ASP A 58 1.27 4.32 12.78
CA ASP A 58 1.37 5.33 13.83
C ASP A 58 2.04 6.64 13.41
N ASN A 59 2.87 6.63 12.37
CA ASN A 59 3.37 7.84 11.71
C ASN A 59 2.38 8.39 10.66
N GLY A 60 1.23 7.73 10.48
CA GLY A 60 0.18 8.10 9.55
C GLY A 60 0.45 7.75 8.09
N ALA A 61 1.55 7.05 7.78
CA ALA A 61 1.73 6.42 6.48
C ALA A 61 0.62 5.39 6.23
N GLU A 62 0.18 5.31 4.98
CA GLU A 62 -0.82 4.36 4.53
C GLU A 62 -0.23 3.55 3.39
N LEU A 63 -0.61 2.28 3.32
CA LEU A 63 -0.28 1.42 2.18
C LEU A 63 -1.53 0.64 1.80
N VAL A 64 -1.79 0.54 0.51
CA VAL A 64 -2.85 -0.28 -0.06
C VAL A 64 -2.21 -1.43 -0.84
N GLY A 65 -2.45 -2.65 -0.36
CA GLY A 65 -1.98 -3.89 -0.99
C GLY A 65 -3.13 -4.79 -1.43
N ALA A 66 -2.82 -5.77 -2.27
CA ALA A 66 -3.75 -6.81 -2.66
C ALA A 66 -4.16 -7.68 -1.46
N TRP A 67 -5.46 -7.93 -1.32
CA TRP A 67 -6.05 -8.65 -0.18
C TRP A 67 -5.48 -10.06 0.01
N GLU A 68 -5.27 -10.80 -1.08
CA GLU A 68 -4.92 -12.22 -1.05
C GLU A 68 -3.42 -12.51 -0.93
N SER A 69 -2.56 -11.55 -1.29
CA SER A 69 -1.13 -11.81 -1.52
C SER A 69 -0.17 -10.80 -0.90
N HIS A 70 -0.57 -9.55 -0.66
CA HIS A 70 0.40 -8.53 -0.27
C HIS A 70 0.88 -8.74 1.17
N ARG A 71 2.21 -8.81 1.35
CA ARG A 71 2.86 -9.09 2.62
C ARG A 71 3.78 -7.97 3.04
N LEU A 72 3.89 -7.79 4.35
CA LEU A 72 4.83 -6.88 4.98
C LEU A 72 5.70 -7.65 5.97
N LEU A 73 6.93 -7.19 6.13
CA LEU A 73 7.83 -7.76 7.11
C LEU A 73 7.41 -7.35 8.52
N THR A 74 7.29 -8.31 9.44
CA THR A 74 7.09 -8.08 10.88
C THR A 74 8.28 -8.65 11.65
N PRO A 75 8.41 -8.36 12.97
CA PRO A 75 9.41 -9.01 13.82
C PRO A 75 9.42 -10.54 13.75
N GLU A 76 8.28 -11.16 13.46
CA GLU A 76 8.07 -12.60 13.36
C GLU A 76 8.19 -13.14 11.91
N GLY A 77 8.44 -12.27 10.93
CA GLY A 77 8.57 -12.62 9.52
C GLY A 77 7.49 -12.02 8.61
N TRP A 78 7.31 -12.59 7.43
CA TRP A 78 6.37 -12.07 6.42
C TRP A 78 4.92 -12.39 6.77
N ARG A 79 4.10 -11.37 7.01
CA ARG A 79 2.65 -11.53 7.28
C ARG A 79 1.80 -10.87 6.20
N LEU A 80 0.65 -11.48 5.90
CA LEU A 80 -0.32 -10.90 4.97
C LEU A 80 -0.92 -9.63 5.57
N MET A 81 -1.08 -8.59 4.76
CA MET A 81 -1.65 -7.31 5.21
C MET A 81 -3.04 -7.47 5.83
N ARG A 82 -3.89 -8.36 5.27
CA ARG A 82 -5.24 -8.64 5.78
C ARG A 82 -5.27 -9.32 7.16
N GLU A 83 -4.16 -9.91 7.58
CA GLU A 83 -4.06 -10.62 8.87
C GLU A 83 -3.52 -9.72 9.99
N LEU A 84 -3.05 -8.52 9.63
CA LEU A 84 -2.59 -7.53 10.58
C LEU A 84 -3.77 -6.96 11.37
N LYS A 85 -3.50 -6.60 12.63
CA LYS A 85 -4.47 -5.95 13.52
C LYS A 85 -3.87 -4.66 14.10
N PRO A 86 -4.71 -3.68 14.49
CA PRO A 86 -4.23 -2.53 15.25
C PRO A 86 -3.43 -2.98 16.47
N GLY A 87 -2.21 -2.47 16.61
CA GLY A 87 -1.24 -2.88 17.62
C GLY A 87 -0.06 -3.70 17.07
N ASP A 88 -0.25 -4.43 15.97
CA ASP A 88 0.82 -5.19 15.32
C ASP A 88 1.95 -4.27 14.86
N VAL A 89 3.17 -4.82 14.81
CA VAL A 89 4.37 -4.10 14.37
C VAL A 89 4.76 -4.57 12.98
N VAL A 90 4.96 -3.61 12.08
CA VAL A 90 5.55 -3.84 10.75
C VAL A 90 6.89 -3.11 10.66
N LEU A 91 7.80 -3.70 9.88
CA LEU A 91 9.17 -3.23 9.73
C LEU A 91 9.28 -2.34 8.49
N GLY A 92 10.03 -1.26 8.67
CA GLY A 92 10.27 -0.26 7.64
C GLY A 92 11.75 0.01 7.45
N LYS A 93 12.06 0.65 6.34
CA LYS A 93 13.40 1.16 6.03
C LYS A 93 13.23 2.44 5.21
N LEU A 94 14.13 3.39 5.41
CA LEU A 94 14.19 4.60 4.61
C LEU A 94 15.46 4.57 3.79
N VAL A 95 15.31 4.86 2.50
CA VAL A 95 16.37 4.72 1.51
C VAL A 95 16.41 6.00 0.68
N PRO A 96 17.59 6.62 0.51
CA PRO A 96 17.73 7.74 -0.40
C PRO A 96 17.31 7.38 -1.83
N SER A 97 16.51 8.21 -2.48
CA SER A 97 16.03 7.95 -3.84
C SER A 97 15.88 9.27 -4.60
N HIS A 98 16.85 9.55 -5.47
CA HIS A 98 16.97 10.78 -6.23
C HIS A 98 17.40 10.46 -7.66
N GLY A 99 16.93 11.24 -8.64
CA GLY A 99 17.43 11.16 -10.01
C GLY A 99 18.51 12.20 -10.28
N GLU A 100 18.89 12.35 -11.54
CA GLU A 100 19.91 13.32 -11.98
C GLU A 100 19.38 14.77 -11.97
N GLY A 101 18.05 14.94 -12.01
CA GLY A 101 17.39 16.24 -12.15
C GLY A 101 17.43 16.82 -13.56
N GLY A 102 16.86 18.02 -13.72
CA GLY A 102 16.82 18.69 -15.01
C GLY A 102 15.90 18.00 -16.01
N LEU A 103 14.86 17.30 -15.58
CA LEU A 103 13.95 16.58 -16.49
C LEU A 103 13.20 17.54 -17.42
N PRO A 104 12.95 17.16 -18.69
CA PRO A 104 12.24 18.00 -19.63
C PRO A 104 10.78 18.24 -19.20
N ILE A 105 10.22 19.37 -19.63
CA ILE A 105 8.85 19.79 -19.37
C ILE A 105 8.08 19.83 -20.70
N PRO A 106 7.39 18.72 -21.07
CA PRO A 106 6.63 18.64 -22.32
C PRO A 106 5.60 19.76 -22.50
N GLU A 107 5.01 20.23 -21.40
CA GLU A 107 3.97 21.25 -21.35
C GLU A 107 4.46 22.60 -21.89
N ALA A 108 5.77 22.89 -21.85
CA ALA A 108 6.32 24.15 -22.34
C ALA A 108 6.11 24.37 -23.85
N LYS A 109 6.12 23.27 -24.64
CA LYS A 109 6.08 23.29 -26.11
C LYS A 109 4.66 23.28 -26.68
N GLY A 110 3.67 22.71 -25.97
CA GLY A 110 2.29 22.57 -26.44
C GLY A 110 1.36 23.76 -26.18
N LEU A 111 1.78 24.73 -25.36
CA LEU A 111 0.92 25.83 -24.89
C LEU A 111 0.92 27.05 -25.83
N SER A 112 0.68 26.85 -27.13
CA SER A 112 0.55 27.98 -28.06
C SER A 112 -0.77 28.73 -27.82
N LEU A 113 -0.68 30.04 -27.63
CA LEU A 113 -1.83 30.93 -27.55
C LEU A 113 -1.60 32.09 -28.53
N ARG A 114 -2.51 32.29 -29.48
CA ARG A 114 -2.55 33.52 -30.29
C ARG A 114 -3.11 34.64 -29.43
N THR A 115 -2.27 35.34 -28.69
CA THR A 115 -2.66 36.51 -27.89
C THR A 115 -1.70 37.67 -28.13
N ASN A 116 -2.20 38.89 -27.97
CA ASN A 116 -1.39 40.12 -28.02
C ASN A 116 -0.61 40.36 -26.70
N ALA A 117 -0.60 39.38 -25.78
CA ALA A 117 0.05 39.51 -24.48
C ALA A 117 1.56 39.28 -24.60
N ARG A 118 2.35 39.91 -23.71
CA ARG A 118 3.80 39.73 -23.64
C ARG A 118 4.13 38.24 -23.48
N ASN A 119 4.90 37.69 -24.40
CA ASN A 119 5.30 36.29 -24.38
C ASN A 119 6.40 36.08 -23.33
N LEU A 120 6.05 35.49 -22.18
CA LEU A 120 7.04 35.12 -21.16
C LEU A 120 7.78 33.84 -21.61
N PRO A 121 9.12 33.78 -21.48
CA PRO A 121 9.86 32.56 -21.73
C PRO A 121 9.43 31.51 -20.70
N LEU A 122 8.99 30.33 -21.15
CA LEU A 122 8.68 29.23 -20.24
C LEU A 122 9.89 28.29 -20.15
N PRO A 123 10.30 27.85 -18.95
CA PRO A 123 11.37 26.87 -18.81
C PRO A 123 11.02 25.56 -19.53
N GLU A 124 11.97 25.02 -20.28
CA GLU A 124 11.81 23.73 -20.98
C GLU A 124 12.27 22.52 -20.15
N ARG A 125 12.96 22.77 -19.03
CA ARG A 125 13.49 21.75 -18.13
C ARG A 125 13.26 22.16 -16.68
N MET A 126 13.14 21.18 -15.80
CA MET A 126 13.08 21.41 -14.35
C MET A 126 14.39 22.01 -13.85
N SER A 127 14.29 22.86 -12.84
CA SER A 127 15.43 23.46 -12.14
C SER A 127 15.03 23.71 -10.69
N GLU A 128 16.00 23.95 -9.82
CA GLU A 128 15.71 24.30 -8.42
C GLU A 128 14.85 25.57 -8.30
N ASP A 129 15.12 26.58 -9.13
CA ASP A 129 14.32 27.81 -9.16
C ASP A 129 12.86 27.53 -9.58
N LEU A 130 12.66 26.68 -10.61
CA LEU A 130 11.32 26.33 -11.03
C LEU A 130 10.61 25.46 -9.99
N ALA A 131 11.32 24.51 -9.38
CA ALA A 131 10.79 23.68 -8.31
C ALA A 131 10.36 24.53 -7.10
N LEU A 132 11.18 25.51 -6.70
CA LEU A 132 10.84 26.47 -5.65
C LEU A 132 9.61 27.30 -6.02
N PHE A 133 9.57 27.86 -7.24
CA PHE A 133 8.42 28.61 -7.74
C PHE A 133 7.12 27.78 -7.69
N LEU A 134 7.17 26.54 -8.17
CA LEU A 134 6.02 25.63 -8.15
C LEU A 134 5.63 25.23 -6.73
N GLY A 135 6.59 25.03 -5.82
CA GLY A 135 6.33 24.76 -4.40
C GLY A 135 5.63 25.93 -3.72
N MET A 136 6.11 27.16 -3.94
CA MET A 136 5.47 28.39 -3.43
C MET A 136 4.04 28.53 -3.95
N LEU A 137 3.82 28.21 -5.23
CA LEU A 137 2.47 28.25 -5.81
C LEU A 137 1.57 27.10 -5.32
N ALA A 138 2.15 25.93 -5.06
CA ALA A 138 1.44 24.79 -4.49
C ALA A 138 1.02 25.03 -3.03
N ALA A 139 1.72 25.91 -2.30
CA ALA A 139 1.27 26.39 -1.00
C ALA A 139 0.28 27.57 -1.14
N ASP A 140 0.78 28.81 -1.05
CA ASP A 140 0.01 30.06 -1.01
C ASP A 140 -0.35 30.64 -2.39
N GLY A 141 -0.03 29.93 -3.47
CA GLY A 141 -0.29 30.42 -4.83
C GLY A 141 -1.74 30.36 -5.28
N SER A 142 -2.08 31.30 -6.15
CA SER A 142 -3.37 31.36 -6.85
C SER A 142 -3.17 31.53 -8.34
N THR A 143 -3.97 30.81 -9.13
CA THR A 143 -4.05 30.94 -10.59
C THR A 143 -5.47 31.29 -11.03
N VAL A 144 -5.59 32.19 -12.01
CA VAL A 144 -6.89 32.54 -12.63
C VAL A 144 -6.68 32.68 -14.13
N GLU A 145 -7.06 31.67 -14.90
CA GLU A 145 -6.83 31.64 -16.35
C GLU A 145 -7.54 32.79 -17.09
N ALA A 146 -8.76 33.17 -16.65
CA ALA A 146 -9.52 34.23 -17.30
C ALA A 146 -8.76 35.57 -17.34
N THR A 147 -8.08 35.92 -16.25
CA THR A 147 -7.26 37.13 -16.12
C THR A 147 -5.79 36.89 -16.45
N GLY A 148 -5.35 35.63 -16.50
CA GLY A 148 -3.94 35.24 -16.60
C GLY A 148 -3.16 35.45 -15.29
N PHE A 149 -3.85 35.66 -14.17
CA PHE A 149 -3.21 35.87 -12.87
C PHE A 149 -2.49 34.60 -12.41
N VAL A 150 -1.24 34.73 -12.02
CA VAL A 150 -0.45 33.70 -11.33
C VAL A 150 0.46 34.39 -10.33
N GLY A 151 0.33 34.05 -9.06
CA GLY A 151 1.04 34.77 -8.01
C GLY A 151 0.75 34.24 -6.61
N ILE A 152 1.40 34.85 -5.64
CA ILE A 152 1.26 34.57 -4.21
C ILE A 152 0.80 35.81 -3.46
N ALA A 153 0.24 35.59 -2.27
CA ALA A 153 -0.08 36.64 -1.32
C ALA A 153 0.77 36.44 -0.05
N THR A 154 1.54 37.45 0.36
CA THR A 154 2.40 37.33 1.55
C THR A 154 2.52 38.65 2.31
N LYS A 155 2.86 38.55 3.60
CA LYS A 155 3.29 39.67 4.45
C LYS A 155 4.79 39.60 4.79
N ASP A 156 5.42 38.47 4.50
CA ASP A 156 6.80 38.21 4.87
C ASP A 156 7.75 38.79 3.81
N PRO A 157 8.69 39.68 4.20
CA PRO A 157 9.58 40.34 3.27
C PRO A 157 10.62 39.39 2.65
N ASP A 158 11.00 38.30 3.34
CA ASP A 158 11.92 37.31 2.80
C ASP A 158 11.23 36.47 1.72
N VAL A 159 9.95 36.12 1.92
CA VAL A 159 9.13 35.44 0.90
C VAL A 159 8.94 36.34 -0.33
N GLU A 160 8.65 37.63 -0.12
CA GLU A 160 8.55 38.61 -1.22
C GLU A 160 9.84 38.69 -2.04
N ARG A 161 10.98 38.87 -1.35
CA ARG A 161 12.29 38.98 -2.00
C ARG A 161 12.60 37.72 -2.82
N VAL A 162 12.44 36.54 -2.22
CA VAL A 162 12.72 35.26 -2.90
C VAL A 162 11.79 35.06 -4.10
N PHE A 163 10.51 35.39 -3.98
CA PHE A 163 9.58 35.28 -5.11
C PHE A 163 9.98 36.21 -6.27
N GLN A 164 10.37 37.46 -5.97
CA GLN A 164 10.85 38.41 -6.98
C GLN A 164 12.11 37.91 -7.68
N GLU A 165 13.09 37.42 -6.93
CA GLU A 165 14.34 36.88 -7.47
C GLU A 165 14.10 35.67 -8.38
N VAL A 166 13.29 34.70 -7.92
CA VAL A 166 12.97 33.49 -8.69
C VAL A 166 12.20 33.84 -9.96
N VAL A 167 11.22 34.76 -9.88
CA VAL A 167 10.48 35.22 -11.06
C VAL A 167 11.41 35.96 -12.04
N GLY A 168 12.33 36.78 -11.55
CA GLY A 168 13.34 37.45 -12.35
C GLY A 168 14.25 36.47 -13.09
N ARG A 169 14.76 35.44 -12.40
CA ARG A 169 15.63 34.41 -12.98
C ARG A 169 14.90 33.53 -14.00
N LEU A 170 13.66 33.12 -13.71
CA LEU A 170 12.90 32.21 -14.58
C LEU A 170 12.32 32.91 -15.82
N PHE A 171 11.80 34.13 -15.65
CA PHE A 171 10.95 34.78 -16.65
C PHE A 171 11.51 36.10 -17.19
N GLY A 172 12.62 36.60 -16.64
CA GLY A 172 13.26 37.85 -17.07
C GLY A 172 12.39 39.09 -16.85
N VAL A 173 11.46 39.03 -15.89
CA VAL A 173 10.52 40.11 -15.56
C VAL A 173 10.39 40.24 -14.05
N GLU A 174 10.00 41.42 -13.58
CA GLU A 174 9.59 41.59 -12.19
C GLU A 174 8.09 41.32 -12.02
N PRO A 175 7.67 40.67 -10.91
CA PRO A 175 6.26 40.50 -10.61
C PRO A 175 5.62 41.85 -10.29
N LYS A 176 4.37 42.03 -10.71
CA LYS A 176 3.55 43.16 -10.26
C LYS A 176 3.24 42.97 -8.78
N CYS A 177 3.18 44.07 -8.03
CA CYS A 177 2.82 44.05 -6.62
C CYS A 177 1.60 44.97 -6.36
N THR A 178 0.58 44.46 -5.67
CA THR A 178 -0.49 45.27 -5.10
C THR A 178 -0.58 45.05 -3.60
N VAL A 179 -0.90 46.10 -2.84
CA VAL A 179 -1.00 46.02 -1.38
C VAL A 179 -2.45 46.18 -0.96
N ASP A 180 -2.98 45.21 -0.21
CA ASP A 180 -4.25 45.38 0.47
C ASP A 180 -4.07 46.36 1.64
N LYS A 181 -4.62 47.56 1.50
CA LYS A 181 -4.51 48.65 2.49
C LYS A 181 -5.08 48.29 3.87
N ARG A 182 -6.01 47.33 3.95
CA ARG A 182 -6.65 46.93 5.21
C ARG A 182 -5.79 45.93 5.97
N THR A 183 -5.19 44.98 5.27
CA THR A 183 -4.51 43.84 5.88
C THR A 183 -2.99 43.96 5.83
N GLY A 184 -2.45 44.83 4.97
CA GLY A 184 -1.02 44.96 4.69
C GLY A 184 -0.46 43.82 3.84
N VAL A 185 -1.29 42.88 3.37
CA VAL A 185 -0.86 41.77 2.51
C VAL A 185 -0.45 42.29 1.15
N ARG A 186 0.70 41.83 0.66
CA ARG A 186 1.21 42.12 -0.69
C ARG A 186 0.86 40.95 -1.60
N ASN A 187 0.22 41.24 -2.73
CA ASN A 187 -0.04 40.28 -3.79
C ASN A 187 1.00 40.46 -4.89
N LEU A 188 1.88 39.48 -5.06
CA LEU A 188 2.92 39.46 -6.08
C LEU A 188 2.48 38.54 -7.20
N TYR A 189 2.38 39.04 -8.44
CA TYR A 189 1.80 38.27 -9.53
C TYR A 189 2.32 38.65 -10.91
N LEU A 190 2.18 37.69 -11.83
CA LEU A 190 2.35 37.87 -13.26
C LEU A 190 0.98 37.80 -13.95
N THR A 191 0.92 38.33 -15.17
CA THR A 191 -0.29 38.27 -16.02
C THR A 191 0.03 37.54 -17.31
N SER A 192 -0.19 36.22 -17.33
CA SER A 192 0.03 35.38 -18.51
C SER A 192 -0.84 34.12 -18.46
N ARG A 193 -1.80 34.00 -19.39
CA ARG A 193 -2.62 32.78 -19.53
C ARG A 193 -1.78 31.55 -19.86
N ARG A 194 -0.70 31.74 -20.63
CA ARG A 194 0.24 30.67 -20.98
C ARG A 194 0.95 30.13 -19.73
N LEU A 195 1.38 31.02 -18.84
CA LEU A 195 2.01 30.64 -17.57
C LEU A 195 1.01 29.99 -16.61
N VAL A 196 -0.24 30.48 -16.54
CA VAL A 196 -1.29 29.82 -15.76
C VAL A 196 -1.47 28.37 -16.20
N ARG A 197 -1.64 28.11 -17.50
CA ARG A 197 -1.79 26.75 -18.02
C ARG A 197 -0.56 25.89 -17.76
N PHE A 198 0.64 26.46 -17.87
CA PHE A 198 1.89 25.78 -17.57
C PHE A 198 1.95 25.33 -16.10
N VAL A 199 1.65 26.23 -15.17
CA VAL A 199 1.60 25.92 -13.73
C VAL A 199 0.50 24.91 -13.43
N GLU A 200 -0.73 25.12 -13.90
CA GLU A 200 -1.86 24.21 -13.64
C GLU A 200 -1.61 22.82 -14.24
N ALA A 201 -0.92 22.73 -15.38
CA ALA A 201 -0.53 21.46 -15.97
C ALA A 201 0.51 20.71 -15.12
N LEU A 202 1.40 21.40 -14.41
CA LEU A 202 2.42 20.78 -13.57
C LEU A 202 1.92 20.44 -12.16
N ILE A 203 1.35 21.42 -11.46
CA ILE A 203 0.96 21.26 -10.05
C ILE A 203 -0.53 21.01 -9.86
N GLY A 204 -1.38 21.12 -10.89
CA GLY A 204 -2.83 20.92 -10.79
C GLY A 204 -3.61 22.20 -10.52
N LYS A 205 -4.93 22.14 -10.74
CA LYS A 205 -5.84 23.30 -10.63
C LYS A 205 -6.67 23.28 -9.35
N GLY A 206 -6.55 24.34 -8.56
CA GLY A 206 -7.29 24.51 -7.31
C GLY A 206 -6.77 23.62 -6.17
N ALA A 207 -7.17 23.95 -4.94
CA ALA A 207 -6.54 23.42 -3.72
C ALA A 207 -6.58 21.89 -3.56
N ALA A 208 -7.63 21.23 -4.05
CA ALA A 208 -7.82 19.78 -3.89
C ALA A 208 -7.09 18.93 -4.94
N GLN A 209 -6.75 19.51 -6.10
CA GLN A 209 -6.10 18.78 -7.20
C GLN A 209 -4.59 19.04 -7.26
N LYS A 210 -4.05 19.78 -6.28
CA LYS A 210 -2.63 20.08 -6.23
C LYS A 210 -1.79 18.79 -6.13
N ARG A 211 -0.61 18.76 -6.73
CA ARG A 211 0.29 17.60 -6.76
C ARG A 211 1.74 18.02 -6.96
N VAL A 212 2.67 17.10 -6.68
CA VAL A 212 4.08 17.22 -7.04
C VAL A 212 4.25 16.83 -8.51
N PRO A 213 4.91 17.65 -9.34
CA PRO A 213 5.27 17.29 -10.71
C PRO A 213 6.15 16.02 -10.76
N SER A 214 5.95 15.17 -11.77
CA SER A 214 6.76 13.95 -11.95
C SER A 214 8.25 14.26 -12.11
N GLN A 215 8.56 15.39 -12.75
CA GLN A 215 9.93 15.89 -12.89
C GLN A 215 10.62 16.14 -11.54
N ILE A 216 9.86 16.49 -10.49
CA ILE A 216 10.39 16.71 -9.14
C ILE A 216 10.44 15.40 -8.37
N LEU A 217 9.45 14.52 -8.53
CA LEU A 217 9.46 13.17 -7.94
C LEU A 217 10.71 12.37 -8.38
N GLN A 218 11.07 12.48 -9.66
CA GLN A 218 12.27 11.89 -10.27
C GLN A 218 13.48 12.84 -10.31
N GLY A 219 13.36 14.01 -9.69
CA GLY A 219 14.36 15.07 -9.74
C GLY A 219 15.58 14.84 -8.84
N SER A 220 16.51 15.78 -8.90
CA SER A 220 17.70 15.80 -8.04
C SER A 220 17.34 16.08 -6.57
N PRO A 221 18.25 15.83 -5.60
CA PRO A 221 18.02 16.23 -4.22
C PRO A 221 17.70 17.73 -4.09
N GLY A 222 18.39 18.58 -4.85
CA GLY A 222 18.19 20.04 -4.85
C GLY A 222 16.82 20.45 -5.34
N GLU A 223 16.33 19.88 -6.45
CA GLU A 223 14.99 20.16 -6.97
C GLU A 223 13.89 19.75 -5.98
N LYS A 224 14.05 18.60 -5.33
CA LYS A 224 13.11 18.11 -4.31
C LYS A 224 13.09 19.01 -3.08
N LEU A 225 14.26 19.41 -2.57
CA LEU A 225 14.36 20.33 -1.44
C LEU A 225 13.77 21.69 -1.79
N ALA A 226 14.05 22.22 -2.98
CA ALA A 226 13.52 23.50 -3.43
C ALA A 226 11.98 23.50 -3.47
N PHE A 227 11.37 22.44 -3.99
CA PHE A 227 9.90 22.29 -3.97
C PHE A 227 9.35 22.22 -2.54
N LEU A 228 9.90 21.35 -1.69
CA LEU A 228 9.46 21.22 -0.30
C LEU A 228 9.66 22.52 0.48
N ARG A 229 10.75 23.25 0.23
CA ARG A 229 11.02 24.58 0.81
C ARG A 229 9.96 25.60 0.42
N GLY A 230 9.58 25.65 -0.85
CA GLY A 230 8.46 26.49 -1.31
C GLY A 230 7.13 26.07 -0.69
N LEU A 231 6.92 24.76 -0.49
CA LEU A 231 5.71 24.23 0.11
C LEU A 231 5.53 24.63 1.59
N THR A 232 6.63 24.92 2.31
CA THR A 232 6.59 25.36 3.72
C THR A 232 5.80 26.64 3.98
N LEU A 233 5.42 27.40 2.94
CA LEU A 233 4.55 28.57 3.08
C LEU A 233 3.17 28.20 3.67
N ASP A 234 2.61 27.04 3.34
CA ASP A 234 1.38 26.48 3.96
C ASP A 234 1.64 25.92 5.38
N GLY A 235 2.91 25.84 5.77
CA GLY A 235 3.39 25.14 6.95
C GLY A 235 3.41 25.97 8.23
N TYR A 236 3.71 25.30 9.34
CA TYR A 236 3.93 25.90 10.66
C TYR A 236 4.78 24.98 11.54
N VAL A 237 5.28 25.50 12.67
CA VAL A 237 6.04 24.69 13.64
C VAL A 237 5.08 24.11 14.67
N HIS A 238 5.05 22.79 14.77
CA HIS A 238 4.32 22.06 15.80
C HIS A 238 5.27 21.59 16.90
N ALA A 239 4.95 21.89 18.17
CA ALA A 239 5.82 21.66 19.33
C ALA A 239 6.41 20.23 19.44
N ASN A 240 5.62 19.21 19.06
CA ASN A 240 6.02 17.80 19.18
C ASN A 240 6.37 17.10 17.86
N MET A 241 5.97 17.68 16.71
CA MET A 241 6.10 17.01 15.41
C MET A 241 7.17 17.67 14.54
N GLY A 242 7.62 18.87 14.90
CA GLY A 242 8.55 19.65 14.11
C GLY A 242 7.85 20.53 13.09
N LEU A 243 8.40 20.59 11.89
CA LEU A 243 7.95 21.49 10.84
C LEU A 243 6.85 20.78 10.08
N VAL A 244 5.62 21.29 10.19
CA VAL A 244 4.56 20.96 9.25
C VAL A 244 4.93 21.64 7.94
N VAL A 245 5.29 20.86 6.93
CA VAL A 245 5.71 21.33 5.60
C VAL A 245 4.51 21.66 4.75
N TYR A 246 3.39 20.96 4.96
CA TYR A 246 2.15 21.14 4.22
C TYR A 246 0.94 20.91 5.13
N GLU A 247 -0.09 21.74 5.01
CA GLU A 247 -1.43 21.48 5.54
C GLU A 247 -2.49 21.98 4.55
N GLY A 248 -3.26 21.08 3.94
CA GLY A 248 -4.22 21.50 2.91
C GLY A 248 -5.20 20.43 2.44
N ARG A 249 -5.94 20.75 1.38
CA ARG A 249 -7.06 19.92 0.87
C ARG A 249 -6.64 18.78 -0.07
N SER A 250 -5.43 18.81 -0.62
CA SER A 250 -4.99 17.77 -1.55
C SER A 250 -4.36 16.59 -0.80
N GLN A 251 -5.07 15.46 -0.78
CA GLN A 251 -4.52 14.20 -0.29
C GLN A 251 -3.31 13.77 -1.12
N ARG A 252 -3.35 13.98 -2.44
CA ARG A 252 -2.27 13.61 -3.36
C ARG A 252 -1.00 14.40 -3.08
N LEU A 253 -1.10 15.72 -2.93
CA LEU A 253 0.06 16.56 -2.60
C LEU A 253 0.65 16.18 -1.23
N ALA A 254 -0.20 15.90 -0.22
CA ALA A 254 0.29 15.45 1.08
C ALA A 254 1.05 14.11 0.97
N TYR A 255 0.49 13.14 0.24
CA TYR A 255 1.16 11.86 0.01
C TYR A 255 2.50 12.03 -0.72
N GLU A 256 2.50 12.71 -1.85
CA GLU A 256 3.69 12.91 -2.67
C GLU A 256 4.75 13.76 -1.95
N ALA A 257 4.37 14.78 -1.18
CA ALA A 257 5.29 15.55 -0.35
C ALA A 257 5.89 14.72 0.79
N ALA A 258 5.11 13.81 1.38
CA ALA A 258 5.64 12.87 2.37
C ALA A 258 6.63 11.88 1.75
N GLU A 259 6.34 11.34 0.56
CA GLU A 259 7.31 10.46 -0.12
C GLU A 259 8.55 11.21 -0.60
N LEU A 260 8.42 12.46 -1.07
CA LEU A 260 9.55 13.34 -1.34
C LEU A 260 10.44 13.50 -0.09
N ALA A 261 9.83 13.78 1.06
CA ALA A 261 10.54 13.89 2.33
C ALA A 261 11.24 12.57 2.72
N ARG A 262 10.56 11.42 2.57
CA ARG A 262 11.16 10.10 2.87
C ARG A 262 12.30 9.74 1.91
N SER A 263 12.28 10.27 0.69
CA SER A 263 13.31 10.00 -0.32
C SER A 263 14.70 10.51 0.05
N PHE A 264 14.85 11.29 1.13
CA PHE A 264 16.15 11.65 1.69
C PHE A 264 16.74 10.59 2.62
N GLY A 265 16.04 9.48 2.86
CA GLY A 265 16.51 8.41 3.76
C GLY A 265 16.49 8.79 5.24
N LEU A 266 15.89 9.93 5.59
CA LEU A 266 15.88 10.46 6.95
C LEU A 266 14.55 10.14 7.66
N PRO A 267 14.61 9.68 8.93
CA PRO A 267 13.40 9.35 9.68
C PRO A 267 12.54 10.59 9.93
N LYS A 268 11.33 10.31 10.44
CA LYS A 268 10.38 11.32 10.93
C LYS A 268 9.63 12.13 9.88
N VAL A 269 9.08 11.42 8.91
CA VAL A 269 8.00 11.93 8.07
C VAL A 269 6.67 11.44 8.62
N TYR A 270 5.82 12.38 9.03
CA TYR A 270 4.49 12.16 9.57
C TYR A 270 3.42 12.63 8.61
N GLN A 271 2.33 11.88 8.53
CA GLN A 271 1.15 12.25 7.74
C GLN A 271 -0.09 12.34 8.63
N GLY A 272 -0.65 13.53 8.74
CA GLY A 272 -1.91 13.79 9.43
C GLY A 272 -3.08 13.82 8.46
N ARG A 273 -4.26 13.48 8.98
CA ARG A 273 -5.54 13.84 8.38
C ARG A 273 -6.50 14.30 9.46
N LYS A 274 -7.17 15.43 9.25
CA LYS A 274 -8.16 16.00 10.16
C LYS A 274 -9.47 16.20 9.40
N LYS A 275 -10.55 15.66 9.95
CA LYS A 275 -11.91 15.89 9.41
C LYS A 275 -12.36 17.30 9.80
N VAL A 276 -12.78 18.09 8.82
CA VAL A 276 -13.29 19.45 9.00
C VAL A 276 -14.75 19.49 8.60
N PHE A 277 -15.59 19.92 9.54
CA PHE A 277 -17.02 20.12 9.33
C PHE A 277 -17.25 21.55 8.88
N ALA A 278 -17.39 21.77 7.58
CA ALA A 278 -17.81 23.07 7.04
C ALA A 278 -19.32 23.09 6.80
N PRO A 279 -19.96 24.28 6.78
CA PRO A 279 -21.41 24.41 6.66
C PRO A 279 -22.02 23.74 5.41
N LYS A 280 -21.25 23.61 4.32
CA LYS A 280 -21.72 23.08 3.03
C LYS A 280 -21.20 21.67 2.72
N GLU A 281 -20.10 21.26 3.34
CA GLU A 281 -19.45 19.99 3.05
C GLU A 281 -18.54 19.58 4.21
N THR A 282 -18.39 18.27 4.41
CA THR A 282 -17.36 17.72 5.30
C THR A 282 -16.20 17.24 4.46
N TYR A 283 -14.99 17.71 4.74
CA TYR A 283 -13.79 17.35 4.00
C TYR A 283 -12.62 17.03 4.94
N TYR A 284 -11.58 16.42 4.40
CA TYR A 284 -10.33 16.19 5.13
C TYR A 284 -9.29 17.25 4.79
N VAL A 285 -8.58 17.70 5.80
CA VAL A 285 -7.32 18.44 5.67
C VAL A 285 -6.20 17.46 5.96
N HIS A 286 -5.23 17.40 5.06
CA HIS A 286 -4.07 16.53 5.14
C HIS A 286 -2.86 17.35 5.53
N SER A 287 -2.01 16.81 6.40
CA SER A 287 -0.78 17.48 6.81
C SER A 287 0.43 16.58 6.70
N VAL A 288 1.58 17.18 6.43
CA VAL A 288 2.88 16.50 6.38
C VAL A 288 3.81 17.21 7.33
N ALA A 289 4.39 16.49 8.29
CA ALA A 289 5.35 17.04 9.22
C ALA A 289 6.68 16.30 9.17
N VAL A 290 7.78 17.04 9.31
CA VAL A 290 9.14 16.54 9.36
C VAL A 290 9.85 17.01 10.63
N SER A 291 10.75 16.19 11.17
CA SER A 291 11.51 16.52 12.38
C SER A 291 13.00 16.17 12.25
N GLY A 292 13.86 16.73 13.11
CA GLY A 292 15.28 16.38 13.16
C GLY A 292 16.05 16.85 11.91
N PRO A 293 17.00 16.06 11.37
CA PRO A 293 17.89 16.50 10.30
C PRO A 293 17.17 17.00 9.04
N LEU A 294 16.01 16.43 8.71
CA LEU A 294 15.25 16.84 7.53
C LEU A 294 14.68 18.26 7.64
N GLN A 295 14.36 18.74 8.86
CA GLN A 295 13.95 20.13 9.06
C GLN A 295 15.08 21.10 8.73
N GLU A 296 16.31 20.73 9.09
CA GLU A 296 17.49 21.55 8.86
C GLU A 296 17.79 21.64 7.37
N LEU A 297 17.59 20.56 6.62
CA LEU A 297 17.76 20.53 5.16
C LEU A 297 16.76 21.40 4.39
N LEU A 298 15.54 21.59 4.90
CA LEU A 298 14.50 22.31 4.17
C LEU A 298 14.67 23.83 4.15
N GLU A 299 15.33 24.39 5.16
CA GLU A 299 15.58 25.83 5.32
C GLU A 299 14.38 26.73 4.93
N PRO A 300 13.27 26.72 5.70
CA PRO A 300 12.08 27.51 5.41
C PRO A 300 12.39 28.98 5.07
N LEU A 301 11.62 29.52 4.12
CA LEU A 301 11.74 30.92 3.69
C LEU A 301 11.44 31.87 4.84
N GLU A 302 10.40 31.58 5.62
CA GLU A 302 10.01 32.35 6.78
C GLU A 302 10.84 31.94 8.00
N ALA A 303 11.61 32.88 8.55
CA ALA A 303 12.57 32.61 9.63
C ALA A 303 11.92 31.98 10.87
N HIS A 304 10.69 32.37 11.22
CA HIS A 304 9.95 31.85 12.37
C HIS A 304 9.54 30.37 12.23
N LYS A 305 9.57 29.81 11.02
CA LYS A 305 9.30 28.40 10.75
C LYS A 305 10.55 27.51 10.90
N ARG A 306 11.73 28.12 11.08
CA ARG A 306 12.98 27.38 11.35
C ARG A 306 12.96 26.89 12.79
N ALA A 307 12.76 25.59 12.97
CA ALA A 307 12.73 24.95 14.28
C ALA A 307 13.61 23.71 14.28
N LYS A 308 14.17 23.41 15.46
CA LYS A 308 14.96 22.21 15.73
C LYS A 308 14.22 21.35 16.74
N VAL A 309 13.21 20.63 16.26
CA VAL A 309 12.40 19.72 17.09
C VAL A 309 12.78 18.31 16.72
N GLU A 310 13.27 17.54 17.69
CA GLU A 310 13.65 16.16 17.46
C GLU A 310 12.62 15.22 18.06
N ALA A 311 11.82 14.57 17.19
CA ALA A 311 10.87 13.56 17.63
C ALA A 311 11.56 12.19 17.75
N ARG A 312 11.25 11.43 18.80
CA ARG A 312 11.75 10.05 18.99
C ARG A 312 11.00 9.04 18.13
N TYR A 313 11.69 8.17 17.38
CA TYR A 313 11.09 7.09 16.58
C TYR A 313 11.41 5.73 17.17
N LYS A 314 10.70 4.70 16.71
CA LYS A 314 10.99 3.32 17.09
C LYS A 314 11.79 2.62 15.99
N VAL A 315 12.75 1.82 16.44
CA VAL A 315 13.58 0.93 15.64
C VAL A 315 13.37 -0.50 16.09
N PHE A 316 13.56 -1.42 15.17
CA PHE A 316 13.53 -2.84 15.45
C PHE A 316 14.88 -3.33 15.94
N VAL A 317 14.87 -4.11 17.03
CA VAL A 317 16.07 -4.72 17.60
C VAL A 317 15.90 -6.25 17.58
N PRO A 318 16.76 -6.97 16.85
CA PRO A 318 16.73 -8.44 16.84
C PRO A 318 16.98 -9.02 18.23
N GLN A 319 16.39 -10.19 18.50
CA GLN A 319 16.53 -10.84 19.81
C GLN A 319 17.98 -11.23 20.10
N GLU A 320 18.77 -11.55 19.07
CA GLU A 320 20.19 -11.88 19.17
C GLU A 320 20.99 -10.68 19.69
N VAL A 321 20.69 -9.49 19.17
CA VAL A 321 21.32 -8.23 19.62
C VAL A 321 20.94 -7.95 21.07
N LEU A 322 19.66 -8.07 21.41
CA LEU A 322 19.17 -7.88 22.78
C LEU A 322 19.80 -8.89 23.77
N ALA A 323 19.92 -10.15 23.36
CA ALA A 323 20.49 -11.24 24.15
C ALA A 323 22.01 -11.11 24.31
N ALA A 324 22.74 -10.62 23.31
CA ALA A 324 24.19 -10.43 23.35
C ALA A 324 24.60 -9.20 24.17
N THR A 325 23.78 -8.14 24.20
CA THR A 325 24.14 -6.85 24.81
C THR A 325 24.46 -6.98 26.31
N ARG A 326 25.61 -6.48 26.76
CA ARG A 326 25.99 -6.39 28.18
C ARG A 326 26.47 -4.98 28.47
N VAL A 327 25.90 -4.36 29.50
CA VAL A 327 26.33 -3.04 29.97
C VAL A 327 26.42 -3.05 31.50
N GLY A 328 27.39 -2.33 32.06
CA GLY A 328 27.54 -2.21 33.52
C GLY A 328 26.38 -1.43 34.15
N THR A 329 26.20 -1.56 35.47
CA THR A 329 25.13 -0.90 36.23
C THR A 329 25.16 0.63 36.16
N HIS A 330 26.34 1.21 35.94
CA HIS A 330 26.56 2.65 35.79
C HIS A 330 26.30 3.16 34.36
N HIS A 331 26.05 2.28 33.40
CA HIS A 331 25.84 2.67 32.01
C HIS A 331 24.48 3.37 31.82
N PRO A 332 24.40 4.50 31.08
CA PRO A 332 23.15 5.26 30.89
C PRO A 332 21.98 4.44 30.32
N GLY A 333 22.29 3.40 29.54
CA GLY A 333 21.30 2.48 28.96
C GLY A 333 20.90 1.29 29.84
N TYR A 334 21.49 1.10 31.03
CA TYR A 334 21.29 -0.10 31.87
C TYR A 334 19.81 -0.31 32.26
N VAL A 335 19.15 0.74 32.74
CA VAL A 335 17.73 0.69 33.15
C VAL A 335 16.84 0.37 31.94
N SER A 336 17.12 0.99 30.80
CA SER A 336 16.39 0.73 29.55
C SER A 336 16.58 -0.71 29.09
N LEU A 337 17.80 -1.23 29.10
CA LEU A 337 18.10 -2.63 28.75
C LEU A 337 17.33 -3.61 29.63
N LYS A 338 17.32 -3.39 30.96
CA LYS A 338 16.56 -4.22 31.90
C LYS A 338 15.06 -4.21 31.58
N SER A 339 14.50 -3.03 31.32
CA SER A 339 13.08 -2.88 30.98
C SER A 339 12.72 -3.53 29.64
N VAL A 340 13.57 -3.37 28.62
CA VAL A 340 13.36 -3.99 27.29
C VAL A 340 13.37 -5.50 27.40
N ARG A 341 14.30 -6.09 28.16
CA ARG A 341 14.35 -7.54 28.41
C ARG A 341 13.13 -8.07 29.16
N GLN A 342 12.71 -7.38 30.22
CA GLN A 342 11.53 -7.78 30.99
C GLN A 342 10.24 -7.79 30.17
N ARG A 343 10.16 -6.96 29.13
CA ARG A 343 8.99 -6.84 28.25
C ARG A 343 9.18 -7.58 26.92
N GLU A 344 10.34 -8.19 26.70
CA GLU A 344 10.76 -8.78 25.42
C GLU A 344 10.49 -7.86 24.22
N ALA A 345 10.68 -6.55 24.42
CA ALA A 345 10.25 -5.54 23.46
C ALA A 345 11.23 -5.44 22.29
N GLN A 346 10.78 -5.84 21.09
CA GLN A 346 11.60 -5.74 19.87
C GLN A 346 11.51 -4.37 19.19
N ALA A 347 10.55 -3.52 19.55
CA ALA A 347 10.42 -2.15 19.04
C ALA A 347 10.78 -1.14 20.14
N VAL A 348 11.94 -0.50 20.01
CA VAL A 348 12.49 0.42 21.03
C VAL A 348 12.72 1.81 20.46
N TYR A 349 12.73 2.84 21.30
CA TYR A 349 13.04 4.19 20.82
C TYR A 349 14.49 4.31 20.33
N ASN A 350 14.73 5.10 19.28
CA ASN A 350 16.05 5.36 18.69
C ASN A 350 17.07 5.83 19.75
N THR A 351 16.67 6.74 20.65
CA THR A 351 17.53 7.22 21.73
C THR A 351 17.99 6.11 22.68
N THR A 352 17.19 5.06 22.88
CA THR A 352 17.60 3.87 23.64
C THR A 352 18.57 3.02 22.81
N ALA A 353 18.27 2.83 21.53
CA ALA A 353 19.13 2.06 20.62
C ALA A 353 20.52 2.70 20.49
N GLU A 354 20.59 4.00 20.24
CA GLU A 354 21.84 4.78 20.16
C GLU A 354 22.67 4.66 21.44
N ARG A 355 22.05 4.83 22.62
CA ARG A 355 22.74 4.67 23.91
C ARG A 355 23.33 3.28 24.09
N LEU A 356 22.70 2.24 23.54
CA LEU A 356 23.12 0.85 23.66
C LEU A 356 23.96 0.35 22.46
N GLY A 357 24.25 1.22 21.49
CA GLY A 357 25.00 0.87 20.28
C GLY A 357 24.25 -0.09 19.36
N TRP A 358 22.92 -0.06 19.37
CA TRP A 358 22.07 -0.92 18.54
C TRP A 358 21.82 -0.29 17.16
N PRO A 359 21.60 -1.12 16.12
CA PRO A 359 21.30 -0.62 14.79
C PRO A 359 19.97 0.14 14.77
N THR A 360 19.93 1.21 13.99
CA THR A 360 18.75 2.09 13.84
C THR A 360 18.17 2.11 12.43
N GLU A 361 18.70 1.26 11.54
CA GLU A 361 18.35 1.23 10.12
C GLU A 361 16.93 0.71 9.87
N ILE A 362 16.51 -0.29 10.65
CA ILE A 362 15.18 -0.89 10.52
C ILE A 362 14.23 -0.19 11.48
N LEU A 363 13.25 0.50 10.90
CA LEU A 363 12.19 1.17 11.63
C LEU A 363 11.12 0.17 12.07
N ALA A 364 10.49 0.46 13.21
CA ALA A 364 9.35 -0.31 13.71
C ALA A 364 8.13 0.60 13.76
N HIS A 365 7.11 0.27 12.97
CA HIS A 365 5.86 1.01 12.90
C HIS A 365 4.72 0.20 13.48
N ARG A 366 3.88 0.83 14.29
CA ARG A 366 2.65 0.20 14.77
C ARG A 366 1.53 0.40 13.77
N VAL A 367 0.82 -0.68 13.44
CA VAL A 367 -0.45 -0.62 12.70
C VAL A 367 -1.50 0.01 13.61
N VAL A 368 -2.18 1.06 13.15
CA VAL A 368 -3.26 1.74 13.89
C VAL A 368 -4.63 1.47 13.30
N GLU A 369 -4.71 1.15 12.02
CA GLU A 369 -5.95 0.91 11.29
C GLU A 369 -5.70 -0.12 10.21
N VAL A 370 -6.65 -1.02 10.00
CA VAL A 370 -6.69 -1.99 8.90
C VAL A 370 -8.11 -1.96 8.35
N GLU A 371 -8.26 -1.66 7.07
CA GLU A 371 -9.56 -1.55 6.43
C GLU A 371 -9.57 -2.19 5.04
N GLU A 372 -10.72 -2.74 4.65
CA GLU A 372 -10.96 -3.17 3.28
C GLU A 372 -11.35 -1.96 2.43
N VAL A 373 -10.74 -1.83 1.25
CA VAL A 373 -10.94 -0.66 0.38
C VAL A 373 -11.62 -0.98 -0.95
N GLY A 374 -12.21 -2.16 -1.08
CA GLY A 374 -12.85 -2.63 -2.31
C GLY A 374 -11.85 -2.96 -3.41
N GLU A 375 -12.26 -2.86 -4.67
CA GLU A 375 -11.38 -3.13 -5.82
C GLU A 375 -10.53 -1.92 -6.19
N VAL A 376 -9.22 -2.15 -6.35
CA VAL A 376 -8.25 -1.13 -6.72
C VAL A 376 -7.35 -1.71 -7.81
N GLU A 377 -6.91 -0.87 -8.76
CA GLU A 377 -5.89 -1.26 -9.74
C GLU A 377 -4.57 -1.57 -9.02
N MET A 378 -4.07 -2.80 -9.19
CA MET A 378 -2.88 -3.32 -8.52
C MET A 378 -1.76 -3.57 -9.53
N TYR A 379 -0.56 -3.34 -9.04
CA TYR A 379 0.69 -3.52 -9.77
C TYR A 379 1.69 -4.14 -8.81
N ASP A 380 2.67 -4.85 -9.35
CA ASP A 380 3.80 -5.41 -8.61
C ASP A 380 5.08 -5.25 -9.45
N ILE A 381 6.23 -5.41 -8.83
CA ILE A 381 7.54 -5.38 -9.51
C ILE A 381 8.38 -6.58 -9.10
N GLU A 382 9.12 -7.13 -10.05
CA GLU A 382 10.09 -8.18 -9.76
C GLU A 382 11.45 -7.57 -9.46
N VAL A 383 11.97 -7.88 -8.27
CA VAL A 383 13.26 -7.43 -7.77
C VAL A 383 14.16 -8.64 -7.60
N GLU A 384 15.31 -8.60 -8.29
CA GLU A 384 16.30 -9.66 -8.26
C GLU A 384 16.98 -9.77 -6.87
N GLU A 385 17.51 -10.94 -6.56
CA GLU A 385 18.30 -11.29 -5.35
C GLU A 385 17.57 -11.27 -4.00
N VAL A 386 16.72 -10.28 -3.73
CA VAL A 386 16.17 -10.07 -2.38
C VAL A 386 14.68 -10.31 -2.28
N HIS A 387 13.99 -10.35 -3.42
CA HIS A 387 12.55 -10.55 -3.50
C HIS A 387 11.73 -9.64 -2.56
N ARG A 388 12.18 -8.38 -2.43
CA ARG A 388 11.55 -7.36 -1.60
C ARG A 388 11.94 -5.97 -2.09
N TYR A 389 11.15 -4.96 -1.72
CA TYR A 389 11.46 -3.57 -1.96
C TYR A 389 10.88 -2.67 -0.86
N VAL A 390 11.35 -1.43 -0.81
CA VAL A 390 10.82 -0.41 0.09
C VAL A 390 9.68 0.33 -0.60
N VAL A 391 8.57 0.52 0.10
CA VAL A 391 7.41 1.30 -0.39
C VAL A 391 6.77 2.05 0.77
N ASN A 392 6.54 3.36 0.61
CA ASN A 392 6.01 4.23 1.68
C ASN A 392 6.76 4.12 3.03
N GLY A 393 8.05 3.79 2.99
CA GLY A 393 8.90 3.54 4.16
C GLY A 393 8.73 2.15 4.81
N LEU A 394 7.97 1.24 4.20
CA LEU A 394 7.75 -0.14 4.64
C LEU A 394 8.57 -1.12 3.81
N ILE A 395 8.99 -2.23 4.41
CA ILE A 395 9.58 -3.36 3.69
C ILE A 395 8.46 -4.26 3.18
N SER A 396 8.25 -4.24 1.87
CA SER A 396 7.24 -5.04 1.16
C SER A 396 7.89 -6.18 0.39
N HIS A 397 7.20 -7.31 0.33
CA HIS A 397 7.63 -8.50 -0.39
C HIS A 397 7.19 -8.44 -1.85
N ASN A 398 8.05 -8.76 -2.82
CA ASN A 398 7.57 -9.00 -4.20
C ASN A 398 7.02 -10.43 -4.28
N THR A 399 5.78 -10.61 -4.73
CA THR A 399 5.29 -11.97 -4.95
C THR A 399 5.70 -12.37 -6.36
N ILE A 400 6.37 -13.52 -6.54
CA ILE A 400 6.59 -14.06 -7.88
C ILE A 400 5.21 -14.47 -8.41
N ASN A 401 4.60 -13.64 -9.25
CA ASN A 401 3.34 -14.00 -9.87
C ASN A 401 3.65 -14.85 -11.12
N LEU A 402 2.95 -15.97 -11.29
CA LEU A 402 3.07 -16.84 -12.44
C LEU A 402 1.74 -16.88 -13.19
N PRO A 403 1.72 -16.96 -14.52
CA PRO A 403 0.48 -17.05 -15.27
C PRO A 403 -0.26 -18.35 -14.98
N ASN A 404 -1.56 -18.42 -15.30
CA ASN A 404 -2.38 -19.59 -15.03
C ASN A 404 -1.81 -20.89 -15.60
N HIS A 405 -1.19 -20.79 -16.78
CA HIS A 405 -0.58 -21.90 -17.50
C HIS A 405 0.82 -22.27 -17.00
N ALA A 406 1.35 -21.62 -15.96
CA ALA A 406 2.66 -21.96 -15.44
C ALA A 406 2.70 -23.40 -14.88
N THR A 407 3.76 -24.09 -15.24
CA THR A 407 4.00 -25.50 -14.95
C THR A 407 4.57 -25.69 -13.54
N VAL A 408 4.67 -26.94 -13.08
CA VAL A 408 5.28 -27.25 -11.78
C VAL A 408 6.77 -26.90 -11.81
N GLU A 409 7.40 -27.14 -12.96
CA GLU A 409 8.79 -26.84 -13.26
C GLU A 409 9.08 -25.33 -13.15
N ASP A 410 8.14 -24.46 -13.55
CA ASP A 410 8.27 -23.01 -13.39
C ASP A 410 8.26 -22.59 -11.90
N VAL A 411 7.43 -23.24 -11.08
CA VAL A 411 7.38 -23.00 -9.63
C VAL A 411 8.64 -23.52 -8.95
N GLU A 412 9.08 -24.72 -9.33
CA GLU A 412 10.31 -25.33 -8.83
C GLU A 412 11.54 -24.49 -9.19
N ALA A 413 11.62 -23.98 -10.42
CA ALA A 413 12.68 -23.10 -10.87
C ALA A 413 12.75 -21.83 -10.01
N ALA A 414 11.60 -21.22 -9.70
CA ALA A 414 11.52 -20.06 -8.82
C ALA A 414 12.10 -20.35 -7.41
N TYR A 415 11.66 -21.45 -6.76
CA TYR A 415 12.18 -21.84 -5.44
C TYR A 415 13.66 -22.27 -5.47
N THR A 416 14.09 -22.93 -6.54
CA THR A 416 15.48 -23.37 -6.73
C THR A 416 16.42 -22.18 -6.89
N GLU A 417 16.00 -21.17 -7.67
CA GLU A 417 16.79 -19.96 -7.89
C GLU A 417 16.91 -19.13 -6.61
N ALA A 418 15.81 -19.01 -5.85
CA ALA A 418 15.84 -18.38 -4.52
C ALA A 418 16.78 -19.10 -3.55
N TYR A 419 16.82 -20.44 -3.59
CA TYR A 419 17.76 -21.20 -2.77
C TYR A 419 19.22 -20.94 -3.18
N ARG A 420 19.53 -20.91 -4.49
CA ARG A 420 20.87 -20.66 -5.02
C ARG A 420 21.40 -19.27 -4.69
N THR A 421 20.53 -18.26 -4.72
CA THR A 421 20.88 -16.86 -4.47
C THR A 421 20.92 -16.50 -2.98
N GLY A 422 20.56 -17.43 -2.09
CA GLY A 422 20.59 -17.22 -0.64
C GLY A 422 19.38 -16.47 -0.09
N CYS A 423 18.28 -16.41 -0.85
CA CYS A 423 17.01 -15.86 -0.38
C CYS A 423 16.46 -16.68 0.79
N LYS A 424 16.15 -16.01 1.90
CA LYS A 424 15.55 -16.68 3.08
C LYS A 424 14.16 -17.26 2.82
N GLY A 425 13.51 -16.83 1.74
CA GLY A 425 12.22 -17.32 1.29
C GLY A 425 11.66 -16.45 0.18
N ILE A 426 10.79 -17.04 -0.62
CA ILE A 426 10.01 -16.37 -1.67
C ILE A 426 8.56 -16.81 -1.55
N THR A 427 7.66 -16.06 -2.14
CA THR A 427 6.28 -16.51 -2.33
C THR A 427 5.96 -16.53 -3.81
N VAL A 428 5.54 -17.69 -4.29
CA VAL A 428 5.07 -17.88 -5.65
C VAL A 428 3.54 -17.89 -5.66
N TYR A 429 2.94 -17.08 -6.52
CA TYR A 429 1.50 -17.04 -6.76
C TYR A 429 1.23 -17.36 -8.23
N ARG A 430 0.80 -18.58 -8.52
CA ARG A 430 0.32 -18.94 -9.86
C ARG A 430 -1.15 -18.53 -10.00
N ASP A 431 -1.47 -17.76 -11.03
CA ASP A 431 -2.85 -17.36 -11.33
C ASP A 431 -3.76 -18.61 -11.47
N GLY A 432 -5.00 -18.52 -10.98
CA GLY A 432 -5.94 -19.65 -10.87
C GLY A 432 -5.48 -20.88 -10.06
N SER A 433 -4.39 -20.81 -9.28
CA SER A 433 -3.97 -21.88 -8.36
C SER A 433 -4.88 -22.07 -7.14
N ARG A 434 -5.83 -21.16 -6.90
CA ARG A 434 -6.88 -21.25 -5.88
C ARG A 434 -8.24 -21.27 -6.56
N GLU A 435 -9.03 -22.33 -6.34
CA GLU A 435 -10.28 -22.60 -7.07
C GLU A 435 -11.44 -21.63 -6.77
N PHE A 436 -11.32 -20.73 -5.78
CA PHE A 436 -12.39 -19.81 -5.39
C PHE A 436 -11.95 -18.35 -5.43
N GLN A 437 -12.13 -17.71 -6.60
CA GLN A 437 -12.42 -16.28 -6.69
C GLN A 437 -13.91 -16.09 -6.44
N VAL A 438 -14.27 -15.42 -5.34
CA VAL A 438 -15.66 -15.08 -5.06
C VAL A 438 -16.04 -13.91 -5.96
N LEU A 439 -16.80 -14.23 -7.01
CA LEU A 439 -17.43 -13.35 -7.99
C LEU A 439 -16.53 -12.87 -9.15
N THR A 440 -16.53 -13.65 -10.24
CA THR A 440 -16.44 -13.08 -11.58
C THR A 440 -17.43 -13.78 -12.48
N VAL A 441 -18.38 -13.01 -13.03
CA VAL A 441 -19.28 -13.47 -14.09
C VAL A 441 -18.43 -13.61 -15.34
N LYS A 442 -18.03 -14.84 -15.70
CA LYS A 442 -17.40 -15.09 -16.99
C LYS A 442 -18.39 -14.70 -18.09
N LYS A 443 -18.03 -13.66 -18.85
CA LYS A 443 -18.71 -13.30 -20.09
C LYS A 443 -18.08 -14.17 -21.18
N GLU A 444 -18.77 -15.21 -21.59
CA GLU A 444 -18.35 -16.05 -22.71
C GLU A 444 -18.40 -15.24 -24.01
N ALA A 445 -17.24 -14.99 -24.61
CA ALA A 445 -17.13 -14.56 -25.99
C ALA A 445 -17.20 -15.82 -26.88
N LYS A 446 -18.21 -15.86 -27.75
CA LYS A 446 -18.32 -16.83 -28.84
C LYS A 446 -17.23 -16.58 -29.89
N GLU A 447 -16.47 -17.61 -30.22
CA GLU A 447 -15.87 -17.75 -31.55
C GLU A 447 -16.28 -19.09 -32.16
N GLU A 448 -16.96 -19.02 -33.30
CA GLU A 448 -17.17 -20.13 -34.23
C GLU A 448 -16.02 -20.14 -35.25
N LYS A 449 -15.39 -21.31 -35.45
CA LYS A 449 -15.29 -21.98 -36.76
C LYS A 449 -14.69 -23.39 -36.70
N ALA A 450 -15.57 -24.36 -36.98
CA ALA A 450 -15.45 -25.49 -37.92
C ALA A 450 -14.20 -26.41 -37.94
N GLY A 451 -14.40 -27.64 -37.42
CA GLY A 451 -14.49 -28.83 -38.29
C GLY A 451 -13.31 -29.82 -38.31
N LYS A 452 -13.43 -30.93 -37.55
CA LYS A 452 -13.36 -32.35 -38.00
C LYS A 452 -13.52 -33.33 -36.81
N THR A 453 -14.51 -34.20 -36.88
CA THR A 453 -14.85 -35.37 -36.01
C THR A 453 -14.48 -36.69 -36.71
N PRO A 454 -14.68 -37.93 -36.16
CA PRO A 454 -15.15 -38.40 -34.82
C PRO A 454 -14.24 -39.52 -34.20
N GLU A 455 -14.39 -40.01 -32.95
CA GLU A 455 -15.32 -41.07 -32.47
C GLU A 455 -15.20 -41.22 -30.91
N GLU A 456 -16.27 -40.97 -30.15
CA GLU A 456 -17.16 -41.90 -29.41
C GLU A 456 -16.79 -42.25 -27.94
N ALA A 457 -17.64 -41.79 -27.00
CA ALA A 457 -18.30 -42.59 -25.96
C ALA A 457 -19.36 -41.74 -25.20
N LYS A 458 -20.65 -42.13 -25.27
CA LYS A 458 -21.74 -41.57 -24.44
C LYS A 458 -21.76 -42.24 -23.05
N PRO A 459 -22.25 -41.54 -22.00
CA PRO A 459 -23.55 -41.97 -21.44
C PRO A 459 -24.50 -40.85 -20.96
N GLN A 460 -25.78 -41.06 -21.33
CA GLN A 460 -27.07 -40.82 -20.64
C GLN A 460 -27.43 -39.49 -19.96
N GLU A 461 -28.62 -39.02 -20.37
CA GLU A 461 -29.36 -37.80 -20.04
C GLU A 461 -29.73 -37.66 -18.54
N ALA A 462 -29.36 -36.53 -17.94
CA ALA A 462 -29.99 -36.04 -16.71
C ALA A 462 -31.23 -35.21 -17.08
N ARG A 463 -32.42 -35.69 -16.68
CA ARG A 463 -33.67 -34.94 -16.75
C ARG A 463 -33.57 -33.71 -15.85
N ALA A 464 -34.01 -32.55 -16.35
CA ALA A 464 -34.13 -31.31 -15.60
C ALA A 464 -35.08 -31.50 -14.39
N HIS A 465 -34.61 -31.20 -13.18
CA HIS A 465 -35.39 -31.25 -11.94
C HIS A 465 -35.98 -29.86 -11.64
N GLU A 466 -37.26 -29.80 -11.25
CA GLU A 466 -37.90 -28.56 -10.84
C GLU A 466 -37.40 -28.10 -9.45
N PRO A 467 -37.13 -26.80 -9.24
CA PRO A 467 -36.65 -26.32 -7.95
C PRO A 467 -37.70 -26.47 -6.85
N GLY A 468 -37.37 -27.20 -5.77
CA GLY A 468 -38.09 -27.11 -4.49
C GLY A 468 -38.47 -28.42 -3.80
N ARG A 469 -38.37 -29.58 -4.45
CA ARG A 469 -38.70 -30.89 -3.83
C ARG A 469 -37.48 -31.81 -3.72
N PRO A 470 -37.35 -32.61 -2.65
CA PRO A 470 -36.26 -33.57 -2.54
C PRO A 470 -36.33 -34.59 -3.67
N VAL A 471 -35.17 -34.93 -4.22
CA VAL A 471 -35.00 -35.98 -5.25
C VAL A 471 -35.29 -37.36 -4.66
N TYR A 472 -35.11 -37.53 -3.34
CA TYR A 472 -35.43 -38.74 -2.60
C TYR A 472 -36.27 -38.42 -1.36
N GLU A 473 -37.47 -39.00 -1.28
CA GLU A 473 -38.26 -38.95 -0.06
C GLU A 473 -37.80 -40.02 0.93
N ARG A 474 -37.67 -39.64 2.21
CA ARG A 474 -37.22 -40.52 3.29
C ARG A 474 -38.29 -41.60 3.58
N PRO A 475 -38.03 -42.90 3.34
CA PRO A 475 -38.95 -43.97 3.70
C PRO A 475 -38.96 -44.22 5.22
N GLY A 476 -40.00 -44.90 5.72
CA GLY A 476 -40.12 -45.22 7.15
C GLY A 476 -39.02 -46.13 7.71
N ARG A 477 -38.28 -46.86 6.85
CA ARG A 477 -37.14 -47.69 7.23
C ARG A 477 -36.03 -47.59 6.18
N LEU A 478 -34.79 -47.44 6.65
CA LEU A 478 -33.59 -47.43 5.82
C LEU A 478 -32.58 -48.45 6.32
N MET A 479 -31.71 -48.91 5.43
CA MET A 479 -30.58 -49.78 5.77
C MET A 479 -29.28 -49.00 5.63
N GLY A 480 -28.36 -49.23 6.55
CA GLY A 480 -27.11 -48.49 6.64
C GLY A 480 -26.11 -49.21 7.53
N PHE A 481 -24.97 -48.57 7.72
CA PHE A 481 -23.93 -49.03 8.65
C PHE A 481 -23.59 -47.89 9.60
N THR A 482 -23.00 -48.23 10.74
CA THR A 482 -22.56 -47.26 11.74
C THR A 482 -21.11 -47.52 12.09
N ASP A 483 -20.27 -46.51 11.90
CA ASP A 483 -18.88 -46.54 12.30
C ASP A 483 -18.64 -45.64 13.52
N MET A 484 -17.68 -46.03 14.36
CA MET A 484 -17.28 -45.25 15.51
C MET A 484 -15.97 -44.52 15.21
N VAL A 485 -16.01 -43.20 15.25
CA VAL A 485 -14.84 -42.33 15.09
C VAL A 485 -14.45 -41.76 16.45
N LYS A 486 -13.16 -41.87 16.81
CA LYS A 486 -12.62 -41.33 18.07
C LYS A 486 -11.75 -40.12 17.76
N LEU A 487 -12.10 -38.97 18.32
CA LEU A 487 -11.34 -37.74 18.21
C LEU A 487 -10.69 -37.41 19.56
N PHE A 488 -9.57 -36.71 19.50
CA PHE A 488 -8.79 -36.31 20.68
C PHE A 488 -8.93 -34.81 20.90
N ALA A 489 -9.34 -34.40 22.10
CA ALA A 489 -9.22 -33.00 22.48
C ALA A 489 -7.74 -32.63 22.74
N PRO A 490 -7.36 -31.35 22.64
CA PRO A 490 -6.00 -30.87 22.93
C PRO A 490 -5.51 -31.21 24.35
N ASP A 491 -6.43 -31.43 25.29
CA ASP A 491 -6.15 -31.85 26.67
C ASP A 491 -5.92 -33.36 26.83
N GLY A 492 -5.96 -34.13 25.74
CA GLY A 492 -5.77 -35.57 25.70
C GLY A 492 -7.04 -36.39 26.00
N SER A 493 -8.18 -35.74 26.26
CA SER A 493 -9.45 -36.45 26.48
C SER A 493 -9.99 -37.04 25.17
N LYS A 494 -10.50 -38.27 25.25
CA LYS A 494 -11.04 -39.01 24.09
C LYS A 494 -12.54 -38.78 23.97
N ARG A 495 -13.00 -38.46 22.76
CA ARG A 495 -14.42 -38.32 22.44
C ARG A 495 -14.79 -39.24 21.29
N SER A 496 -15.82 -40.06 21.50
CA SER A 496 -16.32 -40.99 20.48
C SER A 496 -17.59 -40.42 19.83
N PHE A 497 -17.61 -40.46 18.51
CA PHE A 497 -18.75 -40.17 17.66
C PHE A 497 -19.17 -41.43 16.92
N LEU A 498 -20.47 -41.67 16.87
CA LEU A 498 -21.06 -42.67 16.00
C LEU A 498 -21.54 -41.97 14.74
N VAL A 499 -21.08 -42.44 13.60
CA VAL A 499 -21.44 -41.96 12.27
C VAL A 499 -22.27 -43.04 11.60
N THR A 500 -23.58 -42.85 11.54
CA THR A 500 -24.49 -43.76 10.85
C THR A 500 -24.77 -43.22 9.47
N VAL A 501 -24.47 -44.00 8.43
CA VAL A 501 -24.80 -43.66 7.04
C VAL A 501 -25.87 -44.61 6.54
N ASN A 502 -27.04 -44.05 6.24
CA ASN A 502 -28.19 -44.77 5.72
C ASN A 502 -28.29 -44.55 4.21
N ALA A 503 -28.50 -45.64 3.49
CA ALA A 503 -28.58 -45.64 2.04
C ALA A 503 -29.96 -46.11 1.55
N LEU A 504 -30.36 -45.57 0.40
CA LEU A 504 -31.53 -46.00 -0.34
C LEU A 504 -31.11 -46.34 -1.77
N LYS A 505 -31.37 -47.57 -2.21
CA LYS A 505 -30.97 -48.08 -3.54
C LYS A 505 -29.47 -47.88 -3.83
N GLY A 506 -28.62 -48.12 -2.83
CA GLY A 506 -27.16 -48.02 -2.96
C GLY A 506 -26.59 -46.59 -2.92
N ARG A 507 -27.42 -45.56 -2.70
CA ARG A 507 -26.98 -44.17 -2.56
C ARG A 507 -27.17 -43.68 -1.12
N PRO A 508 -26.20 -42.97 -0.54
CA PRO A 508 -26.35 -42.39 0.80
C PRO A 508 -27.40 -41.27 0.74
N ILE A 509 -28.38 -41.31 1.63
CA ILE A 509 -29.44 -40.29 1.71
C ILE A 509 -29.62 -39.69 3.10
N GLU A 510 -28.98 -40.28 4.12
CA GLU A 510 -29.05 -39.79 5.49
C GLU A 510 -27.75 -40.12 6.23
N VAL A 511 -27.25 -39.13 6.96
CA VAL A 511 -26.10 -39.24 7.85
C VAL A 511 -26.52 -38.76 9.23
N ILE A 512 -26.42 -39.64 10.21
CA ILE A 512 -26.72 -39.33 11.61
C ILE A 512 -25.41 -39.35 12.38
N LEU A 513 -25.15 -38.27 13.10
CA LEU A 513 -24.01 -38.14 14.00
C LEU A 513 -24.51 -38.15 15.43
N THR A 514 -23.94 -39.00 16.27
CA THR A 514 -24.29 -39.06 17.70
C THR A 514 -23.03 -39.12 18.53
N SER A 515 -22.90 -38.26 19.54
CA SER A 515 -21.78 -38.31 20.48
C SER A 515 -22.18 -39.09 21.75
N GLY A 516 -21.24 -39.85 22.33
CA GLY A 516 -21.52 -40.75 23.46
C GLY A 516 -21.77 -40.08 24.82
N LYS A 517 -21.78 -38.73 24.92
CA LYS A 517 -22.05 -37.98 26.15
C LYS A 517 -23.27 -37.08 25.93
N ALA A 518 -24.36 -37.36 26.65
CA ALA A 518 -25.60 -36.60 26.54
C ALA A 518 -25.47 -35.19 27.16
N GLY A 519 -26.04 -34.17 26.50
CA GLY A 519 -26.19 -32.82 27.03
C GLY A 519 -25.05 -31.82 26.75
N ASP A 520 -24.14 -32.13 25.82
CA ASP A 520 -23.00 -31.28 25.47
C ASP A 520 -23.20 -30.58 24.10
N GLU A 521 -22.64 -29.38 23.94
CA GLU A 521 -22.77 -28.47 22.79
C GLU A 521 -22.31 -29.13 21.49
N ALA A 522 -21.20 -29.88 21.53
CA ALA A 522 -20.70 -30.63 20.37
C ALA A 522 -21.67 -31.71 19.88
N ASN A 523 -22.59 -32.19 20.72
CA ASN A 523 -23.65 -33.11 20.28
C ASN A 523 -24.73 -32.38 19.48
N ALA A 524 -25.09 -31.16 19.89
CA ALA A 524 -26.05 -30.31 19.18
C ALA A 524 -25.51 -29.90 17.80
N ASP A 525 -24.24 -29.50 17.73
CA ASP A 525 -23.57 -29.16 16.46
C ASP A 525 -23.46 -30.35 15.52
N SER A 526 -23.10 -31.53 16.06
CA SER A 526 -23.03 -32.77 15.28
C SER A 526 -24.40 -33.18 14.74
N GLU A 527 -25.46 -33.07 15.56
CA GLU A 527 -26.82 -33.36 15.13
C GLU A 527 -27.27 -32.39 14.03
N ALA A 528 -27.01 -31.09 14.20
CA ALA A 528 -27.35 -30.07 13.20
C ALA A 528 -26.64 -30.33 11.87
N LEU A 529 -25.33 -30.63 11.90
CA LEU A 529 -24.55 -30.93 10.71
C LEU A 529 -25.05 -32.20 10.00
N GLY A 530 -25.32 -33.28 10.74
CA GLY A 530 -25.88 -34.52 10.19
C GLY A 530 -27.23 -34.29 9.48
N ARG A 531 -28.11 -33.48 10.07
CA ARG A 531 -29.41 -33.11 9.46
C ARG A 531 -29.24 -32.32 8.17
N VAL A 532 -28.34 -31.33 8.13
CA VAL A 532 -28.08 -30.53 6.92
C VAL A 532 -27.48 -31.37 5.80
N VAL A 533 -26.51 -32.24 6.11
CA VAL A 533 -25.92 -33.17 5.13
C VAL A 533 -26.98 -34.13 4.59
N SER A 534 -27.86 -34.65 5.45
CA SER A 534 -28.96 -35.52 5.04
C SER A 534 -29.94 -34.83 4.08
N ILE A 535 -30.30 -33.57 4.35
CA ILE A 535 -31.15 -32.78 3.44
C ILE A 535 -30.45 -32.57 2.09
N ALA A 536 -29.16 -32.20 2.09
CA ALA A 536 -28.40 -32.02 0.86
C ALA A 536 -28.39 -33.30 0.00
N LEU A 537 -28.16 -34.46 0.62
CA LEU A 537 -28.19 -35.76 -0.06
C LEU A 537 -29.59 -36.09 -0.61
N GLN A 538 -30.65 -35.80 0.14
CA GLN A 538 -32.04 -35.99 -0.31
C GLN A 538 -32.40 -35.09 -1.50
N TYR A 539 -31.80 -33.91 -1.61
CA TYR A 539 -31.94 -32.99 -2.75
C TYR A 539 -30.99 -33.32 -3.92
N GLY A 540 -30.28 -34.45 -3.85
CA GLY A 540 -29.44 -34.95 -4.93
C GLY A 540 -28.07 -34.30 -5.03
N VAL A 541 -27.61 -33.60 -3.98
CA VAL A 541 -26.24 -33.10 -3.92
C VAL A 541 -25.26 -34.28 -3.91
N PRO A 542 -24.27 -34.33 -4.81
CA PRO A 542 -23.28 -35.40 -4.83
C PRO A 542 -22.50 -35.46 -3.50
N PRO A 543 -22.34 -36.66 -2.88
CA PRO A 543 -21.59 -36.80 -1.63
C PRO A 543 -20.17 -36.24 -1.70
N GLU A 544 -19.52 -36.37 -2.86
CA GLU A 544 -18.15 -35.89 -3.11
C GLU A 544 -18.08 -34.36 -2.99
N ALA A 545 -19.13 -33.64 -3.39
CA ALA A 545 -19.20 -32.19 -3.27
C ALA A 545 -19.31 -31.76 -1.81
N ILE A 546 -20.09 -32.50 -1.01
CA ILE A 546 -20.23 -32.27 0.44
C ILE A 546 -18.88 -32.55 1.13
N VAL A 547 -18.25 -33.69 0.83
CA VAL A 547 -16.93 -34.05 1.37
C VAL A 547 -15.90 -33.00 1.00
N ARG A 548 -15.84 -32.56 -0.26
CA ARG A 548 -14.90 -31.51 -0.71
C ARG A 548 -15.11 -30.18 0.03
N THR A 549 -16.36 -29.84 0.34
CA THR A 549 -16.71 -28.58 1.02
C THR A 549 -16.34 -28.63 2.51
N LEU A 550 -16.61 -29.75 3.18
CA LEU A 550 -16.41 -29.89 4.62
C LEU A 550 -15.00 -30.35 5.01
N ARG A 551 -14.25 -30.94 4.08
CA ARG A 551 -12.89 -31.43 4.32
C ARG A 551 -11.94 -30.26 4.59
N GLY A 552 -11.25 -30.30 5.72
CA GLY A 552 -10.28 -29.29 6.14
C GLY A 552 -10.85 -28.18 7.03
N ILE A 553 -12.16 -28.19 7.31
CA ILE A 553 -12.76 -27.31 8.33
C ILE A 553 -12.43 -27.87 9.72
N ASN A 554 -11.54 -27.19 10.45
CA ASN A 554 -11.15 -27.55 11.80
C ASN A 554 -11.53 -26.44 12.79
N GLY A 555 -12.31 -26.77 13.81
CA GLY A 555 -12.50 -25.93 14.99
C GLY A 555 -11.40 -26.25 16.00
N GLY A 556 -10.74 -25.24 16.57
CA GLY A 556 -9.60 -25.40 17.51
C GLY A 556 -9.91 -26.12 18.84
N LEU A 557 -11.06 -26.78 18.96
CA LEU A 557 -11.54 -27.48 20.16
C LEU A 557 -11.27 -28.99 20.13
N TYR A 558 -11.07 -29.62 18.96
CA TYR A 558 -10.73 -31.05 18.86
C TYR A 558 -9.66 -31.27 17.79
N GLY A 559 -8.54 -31.88 18.19
CA GLY A 559 -7.43 -32.25 17.32
C GLY A 559 -7.70 -33.56 16.57
N THR A 560 -6.86 -33.79 15.55
CA THR A 560 -6.92 -34.87 14.55
C THR A 560 -7.41 -36.22 15.04
#